data_AF-A0A098MBZ2-F1
#
_entry.id   AF-A0A098MBZ2-F1
#
_cell.length_a   1.000
_cell.length_b   1.000
_cell.length_c   1.000
_cell.angle_alpha   90.00
_cell.angle_beta   90.00
_cell.angle_gamma   90.00
#
_symmetry.space_group_name_H-M   'P 1'
#
loop_
_entity.id
_entity.type
_entity.pdbx_description
1 polymer ?
#
loop_
_entity_poly.entity_id
_entity_poly.type
_entity_poly.pdbx_seq_one_letter_code
_entity_poly.pdbx_strand_id
1 'polypeptide(L)'
;MATGSTGVYGGVDYNTADAATKKRLLAQAQQLKADSGFKQSETNRALEAYRSRQAAGQDTSAQAKYLTSQLGYTGALPGAAPVSPAATAMPTASPAASPAKTNTGQSSELMDLMKAYATKQATPFSYDANSDPAYQAALQRARANIQTGNNQVQADTNRRGILNSTITTDRGSEIAAQEMGNVETTVLPQLMQQAYQRYADQQNQEQQQFANQGNLAQMYTSEDQRGIDNTNTRAGLTGNLPGDEQAQQLYSQLLALKQQAEATGITAAERTKLSNQANGIRAMLSNMGVDVSQLGANSSYGTASQVTPSIRTLQGQQLDTQKQAQAQQQEQQQWENRFNYGQAIGKFGNGQQTLQAQQMDTANKQYAEQQAYKVARDAISDKQWQSQFDESVRQYGLGYGLQQLSQSDDSAYRQAQLALSQDDNARQWVQLDYQQSQPGAGQKYVGMTANQVLDNIKSLYTEPVMVQDPDYPNDPNRQIKSGTQLTKDPTKRTEMFESVVDAGLSEAETKQVLLGLGYTMKDIEARVKQYSGN
;
A
#
# COMPACT_ATOMS: atom_id res chain seq x y z
N MET A 1 34.84 -1.54 -28.37
CA MET A 1 34.77 -0.49 -27.33
C MET A 1 33.31 -0.17 -27.09
N ALA A 2 32.74 -0.70 -26.02
CA ALA A 2 31.35 -0.44 -25.63
C ALA A 2 31.38 0.58 -24.50
N THR A 3 31.05 1.84 -24.81
CA THR A 3 30.88 2.88 -23.79
C THR A 3 29.52 2.68 -23.13
N GLY A 4 29.56 2.24 -21.88
CA GLY A 4 28.38 2.11 -21.02
C GLY A 4 27.73 3.47 -20.79
N SER A 5 26.46 3.58 -21.17
CA SER A 5 25.57 4.63 -20.70
C SER A 5 25.16 4.28 -19.27
N THR A 6 25.89 4.79 -18.29
CA THR A 6 25.45 4.84 -16.89
C THR A 6 24.19 5.70 -16.83
N GLY A 7 23.04 5.04 -16.84
CA GLY A 7 21.72 5.65 -16.64
C GLY A 7 21.62 6.24 -15.25
N VAL A 8 22.05 7.49 -15.11
CA VAL A 8 21.58 8.37 -14.04
C VAL A 8 20.11 8.66 -14.35
N TYR A 9 19.23 8.30 -13.42
CA TYR A 9 17.78 8.45 -13.51
C TYR A 9 17.35 9.92 -13.48
N GLY A 10 17.72 10.69 -14.50
CA GLY A 10 17.36 12.08 -14.74
C GLY A 10 17.10 12.28 -16.23
N GLY A 11 16.14 13.13 -16.58
CA GLY A 11 15.68 13.33 -17.96
C GLY A 11 16.80 13.56 -18.97
N VAL A 12 16.55 13.20 -20.22
CA VAL A 12 17.53 13.37 -21.30
C VAL A 12 17.82 14.86 -21.48
N ASP A 13 19.07 15.27 -21.27
CA ASP A 13 19.51 16.64 -21.57
C ASP A 13 19.48 16.85 -23.09
N TYR A 14 18.70 17.84 -23.51
CA TYR A 14 18.55 18.18 -24.93
C TYR A 14 19.90 18.43 -25.60
N ASN A 15 20.89 18.97 -24.89
CA ASN A 15 22.19 19.29 -25.47
C ASN A 15 23.00 18.02 -25.80
N THR A 16 22.91 17.00 -24.95
CA THR A 16 23.68 15.75 -25.06
C THR A 16 22.91 14.62 -25.76
N ALA A 17 21.61 14.80 -25.98
CA ALA A 17 20.76 13.86 -26.71
C ALA A 17 21.24 13.63 -28.16
N ASP A 18 21.09 12.40 -28.64
CA ASP A 18 21.30 12.07 -30.05
C ASP A 18 20.24 12.73 -30.95
N ALA A 19 20.49 12.75 -32.26
CA ALA A 19 19.63 13.44 -33.22
C ALA A 19 18.20 12.86 -33.25
N ALA A 20 18.05 11.54 -33.05
CA ALA A 20 16.76 10.88 -33.02
C ALA A 20 15.92 11.32 -31.81
N THR A 21 16.56 11.39 -30.63
CA THR A 21 15.91 11.80 -29.38
C THR A 21 15.57 13.29 -29.41
N LYS A 22 16.44 14.14 -29.94
CA LYS A 22 16.15 15.57 -30.19
C LYS A 22 14.91 15.76 -31.07
N LYS A 23 14.78 14.97 -32.15
CA LYS A 23 13.61 15.03 -33.05
C LYS A 23 12.32 14.62 -32.33
N ARG A 24 12.37 13.59 -31.47
CA ARG A 24 11.22 13.18 -30.65
C ARG A 24 10.82 14.24 -29.63
N LEU A 25 11.79 14.84 -28.94
CA LEU A 25 11.55 15.91 -27.97
C LEU A 25 10.91 17.15 -28.63
N LEU A 26 11.36 17.51 -29.84
CA LEU A 26 10.75 18.61 -30.60
C LEU A 26 9.31 18.29 -31.06
N ALA A 27 9.05 17.08 -31.54
CA ALA A 27 7.71 16.65 -31.93
C ALA A 27 6.75 16.64 -30.72
N GLN A 28 7.21 16.16 -29.58
CA GLN A 28 6.44 16.17 -28.33
C GLN A 28 6.18 17.60 -27.86
N ALA A 29 7.17 18.50 -27.93
CA ALA A 29 6.99 19.91 -27.59
C ALA A 29 5.99 20.63 -28.52
N GLN A 30 5.92 20.24 -29.80
CA GLN A 30 4.91 20.74 -30.72
C GLN A 30 3.51 20.21 -30.38
N GLN A 31 3.39 18.91 -30.08
CA GLN A 31 2.12 18.32 -29.65
C GLN A 31 1.59 18.95 -28.35
N LEU A 32 2.46 19.22 -27.37
CA LEU A 32 2.09 19.90 -26.12
C LEU A 32 1.53 21.31 -26.33
N LYS A 33 1.91 21.99 -27.42
CA LYS A 33 1.39 23.32 -27.78
C LYS A 33 0.11 23.24 -28.61
N ALA A 34 -0.03 22.21 -29.44
CA ALA A 34 -1.12 22.10 -30.40
C ALA A 34 -2.37 21.40 -29.84
N ASP A 35 -2.22 20.48 -28.89
CA ASP A 35 -3.29 19.61 -28.40
C ASP A 35 -3.43 19.73 -26.86
N SER A 36 -4.55 20.30 -26.42
CA SER A 36 -4.89 20.45 -25.00
C SER A 36 -5.18 19.12 -24.31
N GLY A 37 -5.75 18.14 -25.01
CA GLY A 37 -6.00 16.80 -24.49
C GLY A 37 -4.69 16.04 -24.26
N PHE A 38 -3.75 16.15 -25.21
CA PHE A 38 -2.40 15.61 -25.04
C PHE A 38 -1.70 16.24 -23.83
N LYS A 39 -1.75 17.57 -23.68
CA LYS A 39 -1.19 18.30 -22.53
C LYS A 39 -1.79 17.83 -21.20
N GLN A 40 -3.10 17.58 -21.14
CA GLN A 40 -3.76 17.07 -19.93
C GLN A 40 -3.32 15.63 -19.61
N SER A 41 -3.24 14.75 -20.62
CA SER A 41 -2.75 13.37 -20.44
C SER A 41 -1.29 13.33 -19.94
N GLU A 42 -0.44 14.20 -20.48
CA GLU A 42 0.96 14.35 -20.07
C GLU A 42 1.07 14.85 -18.62
N THR A 43 0.20 15.78 -18.23
CA THR A 43 0.12 16.31 -16.86
C THR A 43 -0.24 15.22 -15.86
N ASN A 44 -1.22 14.37 -16.18
CA ASN A 44 -1.61 13.24 -15.33
C ASN A 44 -0.47 12.22 -15.19
N ARG A 45 0.17 11.84 -16.30
CA ARG A 45 1.31 10.92 -16.30
C ARG A 45 2.47 11.47 -15.46
N ALA A 46 2.78 12.76 -15.60
CA ALA A 46 3.86 13.41 -14.85
C ALA A 46 3.55 13.50 -13.34
N LEU A 47 2.28 13.73 -12.95
CA LEU A 47 1.84 13.69 -11.55
C LEU A 47 1.98 12.30 -10.94
N GLU A 48 1.63 11.24 -11.67
CA GLU A 48 1.78 9.86 -11.21
C GLU A 48 3.26 9.48 -11.01
N ALA A 49 4.13 9.86 -11.96
CA ALA A 49 5.56 9.69 -11.83
C ALA A 49 6.14 10.45 -10.63
N TYR A 50 5.66 11.67 -10.37
CA TYR A 50 6.04 12.46 -9.20
C TYR A 50 5.67 11.73 -7.90
N ARG A 51 4.43 11.22 -7.78
CA ARG A 51 3.96 10.49 -6.60
C ARG A 51 4.73 9.19 -6.36
N SER A 52 4.97 8.42 -7.42
CA SER A 52 5.73 7.16 -7.34
C SER A 52 7.16 7.40 -6.85
N ARG A 53 7.84 8.41 -7.39
CA ARG A 53 9.19 8.79 -6.95
C ARG A 53 9.22 9.29 -5.52
N GLN A 54 8.24 10.10 -5.13
CA GLN A 54 8.10 10.58 -3.76
C GLN A 54 7.92 9.43 -2.78
N ALA A 55 7.05 8.46 -3.09
CA ALA A 55 6.84 7.27 -2.27
C ALA A 55 8.10 6.40 -2.15
N ALA A 56 8.93 6.37 -3.21
CA ALA A 56 10.21 5.68 -3.22
C ALA A 56 11.36 6.47 -2.55
N GLY A 57 11.10 7.66 -1.99
CA GLY A 57 12.14 8.51 -1.40
C GLY A 57 13.17 9.05 -2.41
N GLN A 58 12.81 9.08 -3.69
CA GLN A 58 13.69 9.55 -4.77
C GLN A 58 13.54 11.07 -4.98
N ASP A 59 14.56 11.70 -5.58
CA ASP A 59 14.50 13.12 -5.94
C ASP A 59 13.41 13.39 -7.00
N THR A 60 12.49 14.29 -6.65
CA THR A 60 11.35 14.70 -7.48
C THR A 60 11.51 16.09 -8.10
N SER A 61 12.65 16.77 -7.88
CA SER A 61 12.90 18.15 -8.32
C SER A 61 12.74 18.33 -9.84
N ALA A 62 13.22 17.36 -10.62
CA ALA A 62 13.09 17.38 -12.08
C ALA A 62 11.62 17.23 -12.54
N GLN A 63 10.87 16.33 -11.91
CA GLN A 63 9.44 16.10 -12.22
C GLN A 63 8.59 17.30 -11.78
N ALA A 64 8.87 17.89 -10.63
CA ALA A 64 8.24 19.12 -10.16
C ALA A 64 8.45 20.28 -11.15
N LYS A 65 9.69 20.44 -11.63
CA LYS A 65 10.04 21.48 -12.62
C LYS A 65 9.35 21.23 -13.96
N TYR A 66 9.27 19.98 -14.42
CA TYR A 66 8.55 19.65 -15.65
C TYR A 66 7.06 19.99 -15.56
N LEU A 67 6.39 19.58 -14.47
CA LEU A 67 4.98 19.88 -14.20
C LEU A 67 4.69 21.39 -14.18
N THR A 68 5.49 22.14 -13.42
CA THR A 68 5.26 23.59 -13.24
C THR A 68 5.71 24.42 -14.44
N SER A 69 6.91 24.17 -14.98
CA SER A 69 7.53 25.03 -15.99
C SER A 69 7.14 24.67 -17.42
N GLN A 70 6.93 23.39 -17.74
CA GLN A 70 6.65 22.96 -19.12
C GLN A 70 5.17 22.67 -19.34
N LEU A 71 4.49 22.08 -18.36
CA LEU A 71 3.06 21.75 -18.46
C LEU A 71 2.16 22.86 -17.89
N GLY A 72 2.71 23.82 -17.14
CA GLY A 72 1.95 24.92 -16.55
C GLY A 72 0.97 24.46 -15.47
N TYR A 73 1.28 23.35 -14.79
CA TYR A 73 0.48 22.86 -13.67
C TYR A 73 0.62 23.81 -12.48
N THR A 74 -0.50 24.38 -12.04
CA THR A 74 -0.58 25.35 -10.92
C THR A 74 -1.11 24.76 -9.63
N GLY A 75 -1.49 23.47 -9.63
CA GLY A 75 -1.94 22.78 -8.43
C GLY A 75 -0.82 22.60 -7.41
N ALA A 76 -1.18 22.50 -6.13
CA ALA A 76 -0.22 22.20 -5.08
C ALA A 76 0.39 20.79 -5.32
N LEU A 77 1.69 20.73 -5.58
CA LEU A 77 2.41 19.47 -5.60
C LEU A 77 2.47 18.94 -4.16
N PRO A 78 2.17 17.65 -3.90
CA PRO A 78 2.27 17.09 -2.56
C PRO A 78 3.71 17.26 -2.07
N GLY A 79 3.88 17.93 -0.92
CA GLY A 79 5.15 18.51 -0.50
C GLY A 79 6.30 17.51 -0.46
N ALA A 80 7.32 17.73 -1.28
CA ALA A 80 8.61 17.10 -1.13
C ALA A 80 9.33 17.76 0.06
N ALA A 81 9.69 16.98 1.08
CA ALA A 81 10.61 17.43 2.10
C ALA A 81 11.99 17.65 1.44
N PRO A 82 12.57 18.86 1.48
CA PRO A 82 13.87 19.09 0.86
C PRO A 82 14.96 18.51 1.74
N VAL A 83 15.80 17.65 1.16
CA VAL A 83 17.14 17.35 1.68
C VAL A 83 18.13 18.28 0.98
N SER A 84 18.78 19.17 1.72
CA SER A 84 19.97 19.90 1.27
C SER A 84 20.95 20.08 2.44
N PRO A 85 22.28 20.11 2.15
CA PRO A 85 23.33 19.96 3.13
C PRO A 85 23.67 21.29 3.85
N ALA A 86 24.33 21.12 4.99
CA ALA A 86 24.63 22.13 6.01
C ALA A 86 25.22 23.46 5.50
N ALA A 87 24.61 24.56 5.95
CA ALA A 87 25.29 25.83 6.19
C ALA A 87 24.55 26.62 7.29
N THR A 88 25.31 27.13 8.24
CA THR A 88 24.92 27.91 9.42
C THR A 88 24.35 29.28 9.05
N ALA A 89 23.07 29.53 9.34
CA ALA A 89 22.51 30.88 9.52
C ALA A 89 21.20 30.85 10.34
N MET A 90 21.03 31.85 11.20
CA MET A 90 19.99 32.02 12.22
C MET A 90 18.55 32.07 11.66
N PRO A 91 17.52 31.68 12.45
CA PRO A 91 16.15 31.62 11.97
C PRO A 91 15.42 32.96 12.13
N THR A 92 14.92 33.51 11.02
CA THR A 92 13.80 34.46 11.03
C THR A 92 12.51 33.71 10.70
N ALA A 93 11.51 33.88 11.55
CA ALA A 93 10.22 33.20 11.52
C ALA A 93 9.52 33.28 10.15
N SER A 94 9.22 32.11 9.58
CA SER A 94 8.27 31.98 8.47
C SER A 94 6.84 31.82 8.99
N PRO A 95 5.84 32.36 8.28
CA PRO A 95 4.43 32.33 8.69
C PRO A 95 3.86 30.91 8.68
N ALA A 96 2.96 30.64 9.63
CA ALA A 96 2.32 29.35 9.86
C ALA A 96 1.74 28.75 8.58
N ALA A 97 2.16 27.53 8.27
CA ALA A 97 1.51 26.68 7.27
C ALA A 97 0.04 26.47 7.65
N SER A 98 -0.87 26.60 6.69
CA SER A 98 -2.28 26.26 6.87
C SER A 98 -2.39 24.81 7.37
N PRO A 99 -3.28 24.52 8.35
CA PRO A 99 -3.41 23.18 8.91
C PRO A 99 -3.76 22.18 7.79
N ALA A 100 -3.09 21.03 7.79
CA ALA A 100 -3.41 19.93 6.88
C ALA A 100 -4.90 19.59 7.04
N LYS A 101 -5.67 19.60 5.94
CA LYS A 101 -7.07 19.18 5.96
C LYS A 101 -7.14 17.74 6.47
N THR A 102 -7.91 17.50 7.51
CA THR A 102 -8.17 16.14 8.02
C THR A 102 -8.92 15.33 6.96
N ASN A 103 -8.78 14.00 6.98
CA ASN A 103 -9.54 13.09 6.09
C ASN A 103 -11.05 13.38 6.14
N THR A 104 -11.54 13.81 7.30
CA THR A 104 -12.91 14.25 7.57
C THR A 104 -13.32 15.48 6.75
N GLY A 105 -12.40 16.42 6.49
CA GLY A 105 -12.66 17.57 5.61
C GLY A 105 -12.63 17.21 4.12
N GLN A 106 -11.84 16.21 3.74
CA GLN A 106 -11.79 15.72 2.35
C GLN A 106 -13.02 14.87 2.00
N SER A 107 -13.53 14.07 2.96
CA SER A 107 -14.74 13.27 2.76
C SER A 107 -15.99 14.15 2.64
N SER A 108 -16.10 15.25 3.39
CA SER A 108 -17.23 16.18 3.29
C SER A 108 -17.26 16.90 1.93
N GLU A 109 -16.11 17.33 1.42
CA GLU A 109 -16.01 17.95 0.09
C GLU A 109 -16.42 16.98 -1.03
N LEU A 110 -16.02 15.72 -0.92
CA LEU A 110 -16.39 14.66 -1.87
C LEU A 110 -17.89 14.31 -1.77
N MET A 111 -18.46 14.28 -0.57
CA MET A 111 -19.89 14.06 -0.36
C MET A 111 -20.74 15.19 -0.94
N ASP A 112 -20.31 16.43 -0.80
CA ASP A 112 -21.00 17.58 -1.39
C ASP A 112 -20.92 17.57 -2.92
N LEU A 113 -19.77 17.16 -3.48
CA LEU A 113 -19.63 16.90 -4.91
C LEU A 113 -20.59 15.79 -5.38
N MET A 114 -20.67 14.69 -4.64
CA MET A 114 -21.62 13.60 -4.94
C MET A 114 -23.08 14.06 -4.83
N LYS A 115 -23.45 14.87 -3.83
CA LYS A 115 -24.80 15.45 -3.72
C LYS A 115 -25.12 16.37 -4.90
N ALA A 116 -24.17 17.20 -5.32
CA ALA A 116 -24.32 18.05 -6.49
C ALA A 116 -24.52 17.21 -7.78
N TYR A 117 -23.82 16.09 -7.91
CA TYR A 117 -24.03 15.15 -9.01
C TYR A 117 -25.37 14.41 -8.94
N ALA A 118 -25.75 13.92 -7.75
CA ALA A 118 -27.00 13.18 -7.55
C ALA A 118 -28.25 14.05 -7.76
N THR A 119 -28.12 15.37 -7.59
CA THR A 119 -29.20 16.35 -7.77
C THR A 119 -29.27 16.95 -9.17
N LYS A 120 -28.30 16.67 -10.05
CA LYS A 120 -28.42 17.02 -11.47
C LYS A 120 -29.57 16.22 -12.08
N GLN A 121 -30.63 16.90 -12.51
CA GLN A 121 -31.67 16.28 -13.33
C GLN A 121 -31.04 15.70 -14.60
N ALA A 122 -31.40 14.46 -14.93
CA ALA A 122 -30.98 13.82 -16.17
C ALA A 122 -31.41 14.70 -17.35
N THR A 123 -30.43 15.23 -18.09
CA THR A 123 -30.68 16.01 -19.29
C THR A 123 -31.17 15.06 -20.38
N PRO A 124 -32.41 15.21 -20.89
CA PRO A 124 -32.93 14.32 -21.92
C PRO A 124 -32.09 14.44 -23.19
N PHE A 125 -31.92 13.32 -23.89
CA PHE A 125 -31.24 13.32 -25.19
C PHE A 125 -31.96 14.25 -26.16
N SER A 126 -31.23 15.21 -26.71
CA SER A 126 -31.68 16.11 -27.76
C SER A 126 -30.64 16.12 -28.87
N TYR A 127 -31.05 15.80 -30.09
CA TYR A 127 -30.18 15.85 -31.26
C TYR A 127 -30.51 17.10 -32.07
N ASP A 128 -29.53 17.99 -32.19
CA ASP A 128 -29.61 19.15 -33.08
C ASP A 128 -28.76 18.90 -34.33
N ALA A 129 -29.44 18.64 -35.45
CA ALA A 129 -28.79 18.36 -36.72
C ALA A 129 -27.91 19.53 -37.21
N ASN A 130 -28.29 20.77 -36.90
CA ASN A 130 -27.57 21.95 -37.40
C ASN A 130 -26.22 22.15 -36.71
N SER A 131 -26.05 21.64 -35.48
CA SER A 131 -24.79 21.70 -34.75
C SER A 131 -23.91 20.46 -34.94
N ASP A 132 -24.41 19.37 -35.55
CA ASP A 132 -23.59 18.18 -35.85
C ASP A 132 -22.68 18.41 -37.08
N PRO A 133 -21.33 18.38 -36.92
CA PRO A 133 -20.40 18.56 -38.03
C PRO A 133 -20.53 17.51 -39.15
N ALA A 134 -20.95 16.28 -38.82
CA ALA A 134 -21.12 15.21 -39.81
C ALA A 134 -22.32 15.47 -40.72
N TYR A 135 -23.40 16.04 -40.18
CA TYR A 135 -24.56 16.46 -40.97
C TYR A 135 -24.20 17.62 -41.90
N GLN A 136 -23.45 18.61 -41.42
CA GLN A 136 -22.97 19.71 -42.26
C GLN A 136 -22.06 19.22 -43.40
N ALA A 137 -21.16 18.27 -43.12
CA ALA A 137 -20.31 17.66 -44.14
C ALA A 137 -21.12 16.88 -45.20
N ALA A 138 -22.17 16.16 -44.77
CA ALA A 138 -23.07 15.46 -45.69
C ALA A 138 -23.84 16.42 -46.61
N LEU A 139 -24.36 17.52 -46.06
CA LEU A 139 -25.01 18.59 -46.84
C LEU A 139 -24.04 19.22 -47.85
N GLN A 140 -22.80 19.49 -47.44
CA GLN A 140 -21.79 20.06 -48.35
C GLN A 140 -21.44 19.10 -49.49
N ARG A 141 -21.35 17.80 -49.20
CA ARG A 141 -21.12 16.76 -50.22
C ARG A 141 -22.30 16.65 -51.19
N ALA A 142 -23.53 16.62 -50.70
CA ALA A 142 -24.72 16.61 -51.55
C ALA A 142 -24.76 17.84 -52.48
N ARG A 143 -24.44 19.04 -51.96
CA ARG A 143 -24.33 20.26 -52.79
C ARG A 143 -23.27 20.12 -53.90
N ALA A 144 -22.11 19.54 -53.58
CA ALA A 144 -21.06 19.30 -54.57
C ALA A 144 -21.48 18.27 -55.64
N ASN A 145 -22.20 17.22 -55.25
CA ASN A 145 -22.75 16.22 -56.17
C ASN A 145 -23.80 16.84 -57.11
N ILE A 146 -24.69 17.67 -56.57
CA ILE A 146 -25.71 18.39 -57.34
C ILE A 146 -25.05 19.33 -58.36
N GLN A 147 -24.02 20.07 -57.95
CA GLN A 147 -23.30 20.95 -58.86
C GLN A 147 -22.60 20.17 -59.97
N THR A 148 -21.98 19.03 -59.63
CA THR A 148 -21.33 18.15 -60.60
C THR A 148 -22.35 17.53 -61.57
N GLY A 149 -23.47 17.03 -61.05
CA GLY A 149 -24.57 16.47 -61.84
C GLY A 149 -25.19 17.51 -62.78
N ASN A 150 -25.44 18.73 -62.30
CA ASN A 150 -25.93 19.83 -63.12
C ASN A 150 -24.96 20.19 -64.25
N ASN A 151 -23.66 20.25 -63.96
CA ASN A 151 -22.64 20.49 -64.99
C ASN A 151 -22.62 19.38 -66.05
N GLN A 152 -22.80 18.11 -65.64
CA GLN A 152 -22.86 16.98 -66.57
C GLN A 152 -24.12 17.01 -67.43
N VAL A 153 -25.29 17.29 -66.84
CA VAL A 153 -26.55 17.46 -67.58
C VAL A 153 -26.42 18.62 -68.55
N GLN A 154 -25.87 19.77 -68.12
CA GLN A 154 -25.67 20.92 -68.99
C GLN A 154 -24.70 20.62 -70.14
N ALA A 155 -23.63 19.87 -69.88
CA ALA A 155 -22.68 19.44 -70.92
C ALA A 155 -23.33 18.46 -71.93
N ASP A 156 -24.13 17.50 -71.46
CA ASP A 156 -24.86 16.56 -72.35
C ASP A 156 -25.93 17.29 -73.17
N THR A 157 -26.69 18.19 -72.55
CA THR A 157 -27.70 19.00 -73.27
C THR A 157 -27.06 19.97 -74.27
N ASN A 158 -25.90 20.56 -73.95
CA ASN A 158 -25.10 21.35 -74.88
C ASN A 158 -24.64 20.52 -76.08
N ARG A 159 -24.12 19.31 -75.82
CA ARG A 159 -23.74 18.36 -76.88
C ARG A 159 -24.92 17.98 -77.78
N ARG A 160 -26.13 17.97 -77.25
CA ARG A 160 -27.38 17.68 -78.00
C ARG A 160 -28.02 18.92 -78.63
N GLY A 161 -27.51 20.12 -78.38
CA GLY A 161 -28.03 21.38 -78.92
C GLY A 161 -29.35 21.87 -78.31
N ILE A 162 -29.76 21.35 -77.14
CA ILE A 162 -31.07 21.61 -76.52
C ILE A 162 -30.96 22.45 -75.23
N LEU A 163 -29.90 23.24 -75.12
CA LEU A 163 -29.43 23.97 -73.93
C LEU A 163 -30.51 24.75 -73.16
N ASN A 164 -31.60 25.16 -73.82
CA ASN A 164 -32.64 26.01 -73.25
C ASN A 164 -34.01 25.32 -73.13
N SER A 165 -34.04 23.98 -73.12
CA SER A 165 -35.28 23.23 -72.90
C SER A 165 -35.59 23.07 -71.42
N THR A 166 -36.89 23.09 -71.10
CA THR A 166 -37.44 22.75 -69.77
C THR A 166 -36.87 21.44 -69.20
N ILE A 167 -36.50 20.50 -70.07
CA ILE A 167 -35.88 19.21 -69.72
C ILE A 167 -34.57 19.36 -68.92
N THR A 168 -33.75 20.37 -69.22
CA THR A 168 -32.49 20.62 -68.47
C THR A 168 -32.79 21.07 -67.04
N THR A 169 -33.77 21.95 -66.87
CA THR A 169 -34.20 22.47 -65.57
C THR A 169 -34.88 21.39 -64.74
N ASP A 170 -35.72 20.56 -65.37
CA ASP A 170 -36.44 19.47 -64.70
C ASP A 170 -35.47 18.40 -64.20
N ARG A 171 -34.51 17.96 -65.03
CA ARG A 171 -33.49 16.97 -64.63
C ARG A 171 -32.55 17.47 -63.55
N GLY A 172 -32.12 18.74 -63.63
CA GLY A 172 -31.28 19.33 -62.58
C GLY A 172 -32.01 19.43 -61.24
N SER A 173 -33.30 19.75 -61.27
CA SER A 173 -34.15 19.79 -60.08
C SER A 173 -34.39 18.39 -59.50
N GLU A 174 -34.52 17.37 -60.36
CA GLU A 174 -34.68 15.96 -59.95
C GLU A 174 -33.41 15.43 -59.25
N ILE A 175 -32.22 15.72 -59.78
CA ILE A 175 -30.93 15.37 -59.13
C ILE A 175 -30.80 16.08 -57.79
N ALA A 176 -31.16 17.37 -57.72
CA ALA A 176 -31.12 18.14 -56.49
C ALA A 176 -32.07 17.58 -55.42
N ALA A 177 -33.29 17.23 -55.81
CA ALA A 177 -34.28 16.64 -54.92
C ALA A 177 -33.85 15.24 -54.44
N GLN A 178 -33.26 14.42 -55.31
CA GLN A 178 -32.80 13.08 -54.97
C GLN A 178 -31.62 13.11 -54.00
N GLU A 179 -30.59 13.94 -54.26
CA GLU A 179 -29.42 14.05 -53.39
C GLU A 179 -29.76 14.68 -52.02
N MET A 180 -30.58 15.74 -52.00
CA MET A 180 -31.02 16.34 -50.72
C MET A 180 -31.96 15.41 -49.96
N GLY A 181 -32.87 14.72 -50.65
CA GLY A 181 -33.76 13.72 -50.07
C GLY A 181 -33.00 12.56 -49.45
N ASN A 182 -31.90 12.11 -50.06
CA ASN A 182 -31.04 11.06 -49.49
C ASN A 182 -30.36 11.49 -48.18
N VAL A 183 -29.91 12.75 -48.09
CA VAL A 183 -29.31 13.28 -46.84
C VAL A 183 -30.34 13.29 -45.70
N GLU A 184 -31.55 13.73 -45.98
CA GLU A 184 -32.60 13.83 -44.96
C GLU A 184 -33.19 12.47 -44.57
N THR A 185 -33.38 11.56 -45.53
CA THR A 185 -34.04 10.25 -45.27
C THR A 185 -33.09 9.16 -44.83
N THR A 186 -31.83 9.18 -45.25
CA THR A 186 -30.87 8.08 -44.99
C THR A 186 -29.77 8.51 -44.02
N VAL A 187 -29.17 9.68 -44.23
CA VAL A 187 -28.02 10.13 -43.42
C VAL A 187 -28.47 10.64 -42.05
N LEU A 188 -29.55 11.41 -41.99
CA LEU A 188 -30.04 11.99 -40.73
C LEU A 188 -30.41 10.92 -39.68
N PRO A 189 -31.16 9.84 -40.00
CA PRO A 189 -31.47 8.80 -39.01
C PRO A 189 -30.23 8.04 -38.52
N GLN A 190 -29.25 7.80 -39.40
CA GLN A 190 -27.99 7.14 -39.03
C GLN A 190 -27.17 8.01 -38.06
N LEU A 191 -27.06 9.31 -38.33
CA LEU A 191 -26.37 10.24 -37.45
C LEU A 191 -27.08 10.38 -36.09
N MET A 192 -28.41 10.39 -36.09
CA MET A 192 -29.19 10.42 -34.86
C MET A 192 -28.95 9.15 -34.01
N GLN A 193 -28.91 7.96 -34.63
CA GLN A 193 -28.57 6.71 -33.92
C GLN A 193 -27.15 6.73 -33.35
N GLN A 194 -26.18 7.25 -34.11
CA GLN A 194 -24.80 7.37 -33.66
C GLN A 194 -24.65 8.40 -32.52
N ALA A 195 -25.35 9.53 -32.61
CA ALA A 195 -25.38 10.53 -31.55
C ALA A 195 -26.01 9.97 -30.27
N TYR A 196 -27.06 9.15 -30.39
CA TYR A 196 -27.66 8.48 -29.25
C TYR A 196 -26.70 7.48 -28.59
N GLN A 197 -25.95 6.70 -29.37
CA GLN A 197 -24.91 5.80 -28.83
C GLN A 197 -23.84 6.58 -28.05
N ARG A 198 -23.34 7.70 -28.61
CA ARG A 198 -22.37 8.56 -27.91
C ARG A 198 -22.95 9.11 -26.59
N TYR A 199 -24.21 9.52 -26.59
CA TYR A 199 -24.89 9.99 -25.39
C TYR A 199 -25.03 8.87 -24.34
N ALA A 200 -25.42 7.66 -24.76
CA ALA A 200 -25.52 6.51 -23.86
C ALA A 200 -24.16 6.11 -23.26
N ASP A 201 -23.10 6.12 -24.08
CA ASP A 201 -21.73 5.87 -23.63
C ASP A 201 -21.25 6.93 -22.65
N GLN A 202 -21.54 8.21 -22.93
CA GLN A 202 -21.23 9.31 -22.01
C GLN A 202 -21.96 9.15 -20.68
N GLN A 203 -23.26 8.80 -20.71
CA GLN A 203 -24.05 8.56 -19.50
C GLN A 203 -23.47 7.39 -18.68
N ASN A 204 -23.09 6.30 -19.34
CA ASN A 204 -22.41 5.17 -18.68
C ASN A 204 -21.08 5.58 -18.07
N GLN A 205 -20.28 6.40 -18.76
CA GLN A 205 -19.00 6.88 -18.26
C GLN A 205 -19.18 7.79 -17.03
N GLU A 206 -20.15 8.69 -17.06
CA GLU A 206 -20.50 9.54 -15.91
C GLU A 206 -20.97 8.69 -14.72
N GLN A 207 -21.74 7.63 -14.97
CA GLN A 207 -22.20 6.71 -13.92
C GLN A 207 -21.05 5.89 -13.31
N GLN A 208 -20.07 5.47 -14.12
CA GLN A 208 -18.85 4.82 -13.63
C GLN A 208 -17.98 5.77 -12.81
N GLN A 209 -17.82 7.03 -13.25
CA GLN A 209 -17.09 8.05 -12.48
C GLN A 209 -17.77 8.32 -11.14
N PHE A 210 -19.10 8.35 -11.12
CA PHE A 210 -19.87 8.49 -9.88
C PHE A 210 -19.66 7.30 -8.93
N ALA A 211 -19.67 6.07 -9.45
CA ALA A 211 -19.38 4.87 -8.65
C ALA A 211 -17.95 4.91 -8.06
N ASN A 212 -16.96 5.35 -8.86
CA ASN A 212 -15.58 5.50 -8.40
C ASN A 212 -15.45 6.56 -7.28
N GLN A 213 -16.17 7.68 -7.39
CA GLN A 213 -16.22 8.68 -6.32
C GLN A 213 -16.90 8.15 -5.06
N GLY A 214 -17.97 7.37 -5.21
CA GLY A 214 -18.65 6.70 -4.09
C GLY A 214 -17.72 5.75 -3.32
N ASN A 215 -16.95 4.94 -4.04
CA ASN A 215 -15.95 4.04 -3.44
C ASN A 215 -14.85 4.82 -2.70
N LEU A 216 -14.40 5.94 -3.26
CA LEU A 216 -13.40 6.81 -2.62
C LEU A 216 -13.95 7.45 -1.33
N ALA A 217 -15.21 7.89 -1.32
CA ALA A 217 -15.86 8.43 -0.13
C ALA A 217 -15.99 7.37 0.98
N GLN A 218 -16.34 6.13 0.62
CA GLN A 218 -16.37 5.01 1.56
C GLN A 218 -14.98 4.70 2.12
N MET A 219 -13.94 4.74 1.28
CA MET A 219 -12.56 4.53 1.71
C MET A 219 -12.15 5.55 2.78
N TYR A 220 -12.37 6.86 2.55
CA TYR A 220 -12.04 7.90 3.54
C TYR A 220 -12.81 7.72 4.85
N THR A 221 -14.08 7.35 4.77
CA THR A 221 -14.91 7.08 5.96
C THR A 221 -14.40 5.87 6.74
N SER A 222 -13.98 4.80 6.04
CA SER A 222 -13.42 3.59 6.66
C SER A 222 -12.03 3.81 7.26
N GLU A 223 -11.24 4.75 6.71
CA GLU A 223 -9.92 5.10 7.24
C GLU A 223 -10.05 5.87 8.55
N ASP A 224 -11.00 6.81 8.64
CA ASP A 224 -11.32 7.52 9.88
C ASP A 224 -11.84 6.55 10.96
N GLN A 225 -12.72 5.61 10.58
CA GLN A 225 -13.20 4.58 11.52
C GLN A 225 -12.04 3.72 12.04
N ARG A 226 -11.13 3.29 11.16
CA ARG A 226 -9.91 2.56 11.57
C ARG A 226 -9.00 3.40 12.47
N GLY A 227 -8.90 4.71 12.24
CA GLY A 227 -8.16 5.63 13.11
C GLY A 227 -8.75 5.69 14.52
N ILE A 228 -10.07 5.78 14.63
CA ILE A 228 -10.80 5.76 15.90
C ILE A 228 -10.65 4.41 16.59
N ASP A 229 -10.84 3.31 15.87
CA ASP A 229 -10.72 1.95 16.40
C ASP A 229 -9.29 1.69 16.89
N ASN A 230 -8.28 2.04 16.11
CA ASN A 230 -6.87 1.94 16.53
C ASN A 230 -6.57 2.79 17.76
N THR A 231 -7.16 3.98 17.87
CA THR A 231 -7.01 4.86 19.04
C THR A 231 -7.65 4.23 20.27
N ASN A 232 -8.84 3.65 20.13
CA ASN A 232 -9.56 2.96 21.20
C ASN A 232 -8.87 1.66 21.62
N THR A 233 -8.43 0.84 20.67
CA THR A 233 -7.65 -0.39 20.92
C THR A 233 -6.34 -0.06 21.61
N ARG A 234 -5.62 0.98 21.14
CA ARG A 234 -4.40 1.44 21.80
C ARG A 234 -4.70 1.92 23.22
N ALA A 235 -5.76 2.69 23.42
CA ALA A 235 -6.19 3.13 24.75
C ALA A 235 -6.56 1.98 25.69
N GLY A 236 -7.15 0.90 25.17
CA GLY A 236 -7.41 -0.33 25.92
C GLY A 236 -6.14 -1.09 26.29
N LEU A 237 -5.14 -1.12 25.40
CA LEU A 237 -3.86 -1.81 25.63
C LEU A 237 -2.89 -1.03 26.51
N THR A 238 -2.77 0.28 26.30
CA THR A 238 -1.79 1.14 27.00
C THR A 238 -2.38 1.88 28.18
N GLY A 239 -3.71 1.96 28.28
CA GLY A 239 -4.38 2.73 29.31
C GLY A 239 -4.35 4.24 29.09
N ASN A 240 -3.89 4.73 27.92
CA ASN A 240 -3.79 6.16 27.62
C ASN A 240 -4.46 6.49 26.29
N LEU A 241 -5.40 7.44 26.29
CA LEU A 241 -5.92 8.11 25.11
C LEU A 241 -5.01 9.31 24.76
N PRO A 242 -4.74 9.60 23.48
CA PRO A 242 -4.22 10.91 23.12
C PRO A 242 -5.18 11.99 23.62
N GLY A 243 -4.65 13.07 24.22
CA GLY A 243 -5.46 14.13 24.81
C GLY A 243 -6.48 14.66 23.79
N ASP A 244 -7.72 14.82 24.24
CA ASP A 244 -8.79 15.41 23.46
C ASP A 244 -8.44 16.86 23.06
N GLU A 245 -9.22 17.43 22.13
CA GLU A 245 -8.95 18.78 21.61
C GLU A 245 -8.93 19.84 22.73
N GLN A 246 -9.73 19.66 23.79
CA GLN A 246 -9.72 20.52 24.97
C GLN A 246 -8.42 20.39 25.78
N ALA A 247 -7.92 19.18 26.02
CA ALA A 247 -6.63 18.96 26.68
C ALA A 247 -5.47 19.54 25.88
N GLN A 248 -5.51 19.44 24.54
CA GLN A 248 -4.49 20.05 23.69
C GLN A 248 -4.52 21.58 23.75
N GLN A 249 -5.71 22.19 23.76
CA GLN A 249 -5.85 23.64 23.93
C GLN A 249 -5.31 24.11 25.28
N LEU A 250 -5.69 23.45 26.38
CA LEU A 250 -5.18 23.77 27.71
C LEU A 250 -3.67 23.55 27.83
N TYR A 251 -3.15 22.50 27.20
CA TYR A 251 -1.70 22.24 27.12
C TYR A 251 -0.96 23.35 26.34
N SER A 252 -1.51 23.81 25.22
CA SER A 252 -0.93 24.93 24.46
C SER A 252 -0.92 26.25 25.24
N GLN A 253 -1.98 26.53 26.01
CA GLN A 253 -2.04 27.69 26.91
C GLN A 253 -1.01 27.57 28.04
N LEU A 254 -0.83 26.36 28.60
CA LEU A 254 0.19 26.10 29.62
C LEU A 254 1.61 26.37 29.09
N LEU A 255 1.89 25.93 27.86
CA LEU A 255 3.17 26.16 27.19
C LEU A 255 3.44 27.65 26.97
N ALA A 256 2.42 28.40 26.51
CA ALA A 256 2.55 29.84 26.32
C ALA A 256 2.87 30.57 27.64
N LEU A 257 2.20 30.20 28.75
CA LEU A 257 2.48 30.77 30.07
C LEU A 257 3.90 30.43 30.57
N LYS A 258 4.38 29.22 30.30
CA LYS A 258 5.77 28.81 30.63
C LYS A 258 6.79 29.61 29.83
N GLN A 259 6.57 29.75 28.52
CA GLN A 259 7.45 30.53 27.66
C GLN A 259 7.52 32.00 28.12
N GLN A 260 6.38 32.58 28.50
CA GLN A 260 6.35 33.92 29.08
C GLN A 260 7.14 33.96 30.38
N ALA A 261 6.90 33.04 31.32
CA ALA A 261 7.57 33.02 32.63
C ALA A 261 9.12 32.88 32.55
N GLU A 262 9.62 32.31 31.46
CA GLU A 262 11.04 32.13 31.16
C GLU A 262 11.68 33.28 30.36
N ALA A 263 10.89 34.24 29.88
CA ALA A 263 11.40 35.38 29.13
C ALA A 263 12.32 36.26 30.00
N THR A 264 13.41 36.74 29.39
CA THR A 264 14.33 37.69 30.03
C THR A 264 13.63 39.03 30.26
N GLY A 265 13.64 39.51 31.51
CA GLY A 265 13.04 40.80 31.89
C GLY A 265 11.78 40.70 32.75
N ILE A 266 11.27 39.49 33.01
CA ILE A 266 10.12 39.28 33.91
C ILE A 266 10.53 39.39 35.38
N THR A 267 9.76 40.15 36.16
CA THR A 267 9.98 40.29 37.61
C THR A 267 9.59 39.02 38.38
N ALA A 268 10.12 38.82 39.58
CA ALA A 268 9.76 37.68 40.43
C ALA A 268 8.25 37.62 40.75
N ALA A 269 7.61 38.78 40.90
CA ALA A 269 6.17 38.88 41.15
C ALA A 269 5.34 38.43 39.94
N GLU A 270 5.70 38.85 38.74
CA GLU A 270 5.03 38.44 37.49
C GLU A 270 5.23 36.95 37.21
N ARG A 271 6.44 36.43 37.44
CA ARG A 271 6.71 34.98 37.34
C ARG A 271 5.82 34.17 38.29
N THR A 272 5.63 34.67 39.51
CA THR A 272 4.72 34.03 40.49
C THR A 272 3.26 34.05 40.00
N LYS A 273 2.80 35.16 39.42
CA LYS A 273 1.45 35.26 38.84
C LYS A 273 1.23 34.30 37.67
N LEU A 274 2.17 34.23 36.72
CA LEU A 274 2.11 33.30 35.59
C LEU A 274 2.17 31.84 36.06
N SER A 275 3.00 31.54 37.06
CA SER A 275 3.06 30.21 37.68
C SER A 275 1.74 29.82 38.33
N ASN A 276 1.04 30.76 38.99
CA ASN A 276 -0.27 30.50 39.60
C ASN A 276 -1.35 30.23 38.53
N GLN A 277 -1.34 30.95 37.41
CA GLN A 277 -2.24 30.68 36.28
C GLN A 277 -1.95 29.30 35.66
N ALA A 278 -0.67 28.98 35.47
CA ALA A 278 -0.22 27.67 34.99
C ALA A 278 -0.61 26.53 35.96
N ASN A 279 -0.62 26.77 37.27
CA ASN A 279 -1.11 25.81 38.27
C ASN A 279 -2.60 25.51 38.07
N GLY A 280 -3.43 26.52 37.79
CA GLY A 280 -4.85 26.32 37.48
C GLY A 280 -5.07 25.46 36.25
N ILE A 281 -4.30 25.69 35.18
CA ILE A 281 -4.36 24.87 33.95
C ILE A 281 -3.89 23.43 34.22
N ARG A 282 -2.82 23.24 35.00
CA ARG A 282 -2.37 21.89 35.40
C ARG A 282 -3.41 21.15 36.23
N ALA A 283 -4.13 21.84 37.12
CA ALA A 283 -5.22 21.24 37.87
C ALA A 283 -6.37 20.79 36.94
N MET A 284 -6.71 21.62 35.94
CA MET A 284 -7.70 21.25 34.91
C MET A 284 -7.24 20.05 34.07
N LEU A 285 -5.99 20.04 33.61
CA LEU A 285 -5.39 18.90 32.88
C LEU A 285 -5.38 17.63 33.72
N SER A 286 -5.01 17.73 35.00
CA SER A 286 -5.03 16.60 35.94
C SER A 286 -6.44 16.07 36.18
N ASN A 287 -7.46 16.94 36.27
CA ASN A 287 -8.85 16.53 36.40
C ASN A 287 -9.37 15.82 35.14
N MET A 288 -8.83 16.15 33.97
CA MET A 288 -9.09 15.43 32.72
C MET A 288 -8.26 14.15 32.58
N GLY A 289 -7.48 13.77 33.60
CA GLY A 289 -6.66 12.56 33.61
C GLY A 289 -5.34 12.69 32.84
N VAL A 290 -4.91 13.89 32.46
CA VAL A 290 -3.59 14.11 31.85
C VAL A 290 -2.52 14.08 32.93
N ASP A 291 -1.46 13.30 32.71
CA ASP A 291 -0.31 13.28 33.63
C ASP A 291 0.47 14.61 33.54
N VAL A 292 0.41 15.40 34.62
CA VAL A 292 1.08 16.71 34.73
C VAL A 292 2.43 16.65 35.44
N SER A 293 2.93 15.46 35.78
CA SER A 293 4.20 15.28 36.50
C SER A 293 5.38 15.94 35.77
N GLN A 294 5.44 15.78 34.45
CA GLN A 294 6.45 16.41 33.59
C GLN A 294 6.15 17.87 33.21
N LEU A 295 4.95 18.36 33.56
CA LEU A 295 4.48 19.72 33.28
C LEU A 295 4.57 20.64 34.50
N GLY A 296 5.10 20.13 35.62
CA GLY A 296 5.19 20.84 36.90
C GLY A 296 5.91 22.18 36.86
N ALA A 297 5.84 22.92 37.96
CA ALA A 297 6.44 24.25 38.09
C ALA A 297 7.97 24.26 37.89
N ASN A 298 8.63 23.13 38.15
CA ASN A 298 10.08 22.96 38.00
C ASN A 298 10.52 22.54 36.58
N SER A 299 9.57 22.25 35.68
CA SER A 299 9.85 21.84 34.30
C SER A 299 9.95 23.07 33.40
N SER A 300 11.04 23.17 32.62
CA SER A 300 11.23 24.27 31.67
C SER A 300 10.24 24.18 30.50
N TYR A 301 10.06 25.26 29.73
CA TYR A 301 9.31 25.23 28.47
C TYR A 301 9.86 24.17 27.52
N GLY A 302 11.19 24.08 27.39
CA GLY A 302 11.84 23.10 26.51
C GLY A 302 11.50 21.66 26.90
N THR A 303 11.54 21.34 28.19
CA THR A 303 11.14 20.01 28.69
C THR A 303 9.64 19.77 28.54
N ALA A 304 8.82 20.77 28.91
CA ALA A 304 7.37 20.66 28.84
C ALA A 304 6.86 20.48 27.41
N SER A 305 7.49 21.14 26.42
CA SER A 305 7.10 21.10 25.00
C SER A 305 7.28 19.75 24.31
N GLN A 306 8.07 18.86 24.92
CA GLN A 306 8.31 17.51 24.41
C GLN A 306 7.28 16.49 24.90
N VAL A 307 6.43 16.87 25.86
CA VAL A 307 5.44 15.99 26.48
C VAL A 307 4.15 15.99 25.67
N THR A 308 3.81 14.88 25.02
CA THR A 308 2.50 14.74 24.39
C THR A 308 1.43 14.53 25.46
N PRO A 309 0.42 15.42 25.59
CA PRO A 309 -0.64 15.23 26.58
C PRO A 309 -1.44 13.97 26.23
N SER A 310 -1.44 12.99 27.12
CA SER A 310 -2.28 11.80 27.03
C SER A 310 -3.18 11.70 28.25
N ILE A 311 -4.46 11.42 28.02
CA ILE A 311 -5.47 11.19 29.06
C ILE A 311 -5.35 9.74 29.53
N ARG A 312 -5.13 9.55 30.83
CA ARG A 312 -5.21 8.23 31.46
C ARG A 312 -6.65 7.74 31.40
N THR A 313 -6.87 6.56 30.81
CA THR A 313 -8.19 5.91 30.85
C THR A 313 -8.40 5.24 32.20
N LEU A 314 -9.66 5.04 32.60
CA LEU A 314 -10.03 4.31 33.81
C LEU A 314 -9.47 2.87 33.79
N GLN A 315 -9.48 2.22 32.63
CA GLN A 315 -8.85 0.92 32.42
C GLN A 315 -7.32 1.00 32.60
N GLY A 316 -6.67 2.08 32.19
CA GLY A 316 -5.26 2.32 32.48
C GLY A 316 -4.94 2.41 33.97
N GLN A 317 -5.79 3.09 34.75
CA GLN A 317 -5.62 3.13 36.21
C GLN A 317 -5.81 1.74 36.86
N GLN A 318 -6.75 0.93 36.37
CA GLN A 318 -6.92 -0.45 36.84
C GLN A 318 -5.69 -1.31 36.50
N LEU A 319 -5.14 -1.16 35.29
CA LEU A 319 -3.95 -1.89 34.85
C LEU A 319 -2.74 -1.55 35.71
N ASP A 320 -2.56 -0.28 36.07
CA ASP A 320 -1.48 0.13 36.98
C ASP A 320 -1.63 -0.46 38.37
N THR A 321 -2.85 -0.43 38.92
CA THR A 321 -3.12 -1.01 40.23
C THR A 321 -2.78 -2.51 40.22
N GLN A 322 -3.06 -3.20 39.11
CA GLN A 322 -2.73 -4.60 38.92
C GLN A 322 -1.22 -4.84 38.72
N LYS A 323 -0.53 -3.98 37.96
CA LYS A 323 0.94 -4.02 37.82
C LYS A 323 1.64 -3.76 39.14
N GLN A 324 1.14 -2.85 39.96
CA GLN A 324 1.68 -2.53 41.26
C GLN A 324 1.46 -3.69 42.25
N ALA A 325 0.29 -4.34 42.18
CA ALA A 325 0.03 -5.57 42.92
C ALA A 325 0.95 -6.73 42.49
N GLN A 326 1.19 -6.90 41.18
CA GLN A 326 2.15 -7.89 40.66
C GLN A 326 3.59 -7.58 41.06
N ALA A 327 4.00 -6.32 41.02
CA ALA A 327 5.34 -5.91 41.44
C ALA A 327 5.56 -6.20 42.93
N GLN A 328 4.57 -5.94 43.78
CA GLN A 328 4.60 -6.32 45.19
C GLN A 328 4.65 -7.83 45.39
N GLN A 329 3.88 -8.61 44.62
CA GLN A 329 3.97 -10.08 44.64
C GLN A 329 5.33 -10.59 44.18
N GLN A 330 5.94 -9.99 43.16
CA GLN A 330 7.27 -10.35 42.69
C GLN A 330 8.34 -9.98 43.71
N GLU A 331 8.25 -8.83 44.37
CA GLU A 331 9.15 -8.49 45.48
C GLU A 331 9.00 -9.46 46.64
N GLN A 332 7.78 -9.89 46.94
CA GLN A 332 7.51 -10.89 47.98
C GLN A 332 8.08 -12.26 47.60
N GLN A 333 7.90 -12.71 46.35
CA GLN A 333 8.50 -13.94 45.84
C GLN A 333 10.03 -13.85 45.77
N GLN A 334 10.61 -12.68 45.42
CA GLN A 334 12.05 -12.49 45.46
C GLN A 334 12.57 -12.46 46.89
N TRP A 335 11.80 -11.95 47.84
CA TRP A 335 12.12 -12.02 49.25
C TRP A 335 12.07 -13.46 49.76
N GLU A 336 11.02 -14.22 49.43
CA GLU A 336 10.91 -15.65 49.74
C GLU A 336 11.99 -16.47 49.06
N ASN A 337 12.31 -16.18 47.80
CA ASN A 337 13.40 -16.83 47.08
C ASN A 337 14.74 -16.48 47.72
N ARG A 338 15.01 -15.23 48.12
CA ARG A 338 16.23 -14.86 48.86
C ARG A 338 16.28 -15.49 50.24
N PHE A 339 15.14 -15.65 50.90
CA PHE A 339 15.04 -16.31 52.20
C PHE A 339 15.32 -17.82 52.08
N ASN A 340 14.70 -18.50 51.10
CA ASN A 340 14.94 -19.91 50.79
C ASN A 340 16.35 -20.14 50.24
N TYR A 341 16.86 -19.26 49.35
CA TYR A 341 18.23 -19.30 48.87
C TYR A 341 19.25 -18.96 49.95
N GLY A 342 18.91 -18.15 50.95
CA GLY A 342 19.75 -17.90 52.11
C GLY A 342 19.97 -19.16 52.94
N GLN A 343 18.97 -20.05 53.02
CA GLN A 343 19.14 -21.39 53.58
C GLN A 343 19.92 -22.34 52.64
N ALA A 344 19.78 -22.20 51.32
CA ALA A 344 20.40 -23.11 50.34
C ALA A 344 21.86 -22.77 49.93
N ILE A 345 22.23 -21.48 49.83
CA ILE A 345 23.58 -21.01 49.42
C ILE A 345 24.56 -20.97 50.59
N GLY A 346 24.06 -20.92 51.83
CA GLY A 346 24.91 -21.03 52.98
C GLY A 346 26.09 -20.09 52.98
N LYS A 347 25.88 -18.81 52.74
CA LYS A 347 26.78 -17.75 53.19
C LYS A 347 25.90 -16.66 53.78
N PHE A 348 25.84 -16.64 55.10
CA PHE A 348 25.24 -15.50 55.78
C PHE A 348 26.15 -14.27 55.59
N GLY A 349 25.61 -13.06 55.74
CA GLY A 349 26.36 -11.81 55.58
C GLY A 349 27.56 -11.64 56.53
N ASN A 350 27.77 -12.58 57.46
CA ASN A 350 28.94 -12.68 58.35
C ASN A 350 30.08 -13.57 57.81
N GLY A 351 29.93 -14.16 56.62
CA GLY A 351 30.97 -14.93 55.94
C GLY A 351 31.04 -16.43 56.26
N GLN A 352 30.18 -16.98 57.13
CA GLN A 352 30.18 -18.42 57.43
C GLN A 352 29.51 -19.25 56.33
N GLN A 353 30.23 -20.24 55.79
CA GLN A 353 29.74 -21.15 54.75
C GLN A 353 28.99 -22.36 55.33
N THR A 354 27.83 -22.74 54.76
CA THR A 354 27.21 -24.04 55.08
C THR A 354 27.93 -25.16 54.34
N LEU A 355 27.91 -26.36 54.90
CA LEU A 355 28.58 -27.55 54.38
C LEU A 355 28.18 -27.88 52.92
N GLN A 356 26.95 -27.51 52.53
CA GLN A 356 26.42 -27.73 51.18
C GLN A 356 27.01 -26.75 50.14
N ALA A 357 27.29 -25.51 50.56
CA ALA A 357 28.01 -24.53 49.73
C ALA A 357 29.45 -24.95 49.44
N GLN A 358 30.10 -25.62 50.40
CA GLN A 358 31.44 -26.19 50.23
C GLN A 358 31.46 -27.34 49.20
N GLN A 359 30.40 -28.14 49.13
CA GLN A 359 30.27 -29.22 48.15
C GLN A 359 30.01 -28.69 46.73
N MET A 360 29.17 -27.66 46.56
CA MET A 360 28.93 -27.04 45.24
C MET A 360 30.16 -26.32 44.68
N ASP A 361 30.97 -25.68 45.53
CA ASP A 361 32.20 -25.01 45.08
C ASP A 361 33.23 -26.02 44.54
N THR A 362 33.20 -27.24 45.07
CA THR A 362 34.04 -28.36 44.58
C THR A 362 33.56 -28.85 43.20
N ALA A 363 32.24 -28.92 42.98
CA ALA A 363 31.67 -29.30 41.69
C ALA A 363 31.89 -28.23 40.60
N ASN A 364 31.79 -26.95 40.94
CA ASN A 364 32.07 -25.85 40.01
C ASN A 364 33.54 -25.79 39.59
N LYS A 365 34.47 -26.11 40.49
CA LYS A 365 35.90 -26.23 40.14
C LYS A 365 36.14 -27.36 39.13
N GLN A 366 35.50 -28.52 39.31
CA GLN A 366 35.61 -29.62 38.35
C GLN A 366 35.04 -29.25 36.97
N TYR A 367 33.95 -28.49 36.90
CA TYR A 367 33.39 -28.03 35.62
C TYR A 367 34.31 -27.02 34.92
N ALA A 368 34.87 -26.08 35.68
CA ALA A 368 35.84 -25.11 35.16
C ALA A 368 37.12 -25.78 34.64
N GLU A 369 37.62 -26.81 35.35
CA GLU A 369 38.76 -27.61 34.90
C GLU A 369 38.46 -28.38 33.62
N GLN A 370 37.24 -28.93 33.46
CA GLN A 370 36.84 -29.61 32.22
C GLN A 370 36.75 -28.66 31.02
N GLN A 371 36.25 -27.44 31.22
CA GLN A 371 36.23 -26.43 30.15
C GLN A 371 37.63 -25.97 29.79
N ALA A 372 38.50 -25.74 30.79
CA ALA A 372 39.91 -25.43 30.55
C ALA A 372 40.62 -26.55 29.77
N TYR A 373 40.33 -27.82 30.08
CA TYR A 373 40.83 -28.97 29.33
C TYR A 373 40.37 -29.01 27.87
N LYS A 374 39.10 -28.68 27.59
CA LYS A 374 38.57 -28.60 26.21
C LYS A 374 39.29 -27.51 25.42
N VAL A 375 39.38 -26.30 25.98
CA VAL A 375 40.07 -25.17 25.33
C VAL A 375 41.55 -25.50 25.08
N ALA A 376 42.23 -26.12 26.04
CA ALA A 376 43.62 -26.54 25.86
C ALA A 376 43.78 -27.62 24.78
N ARG A 377 42.86 -28.58 24.70
CA ARG A 377 42.87 -29.63 23.68
C ARG A 377 42.65 -29.06 22.28
N ASP A 378 41.70 -28.14 22.13
CA ASP A 378 41.40 -27.53 20.83
C ASP A 378 42.59 -26.68 20.35
N ALA A 379 43.25 -25.93 21.26
CA ALA A 379 44.49 -25.21 20.93
C ALA A 379 45.67 -26.12 20.51
N ILE A 380 45.74 -27.35 21.03
CA ILE A 380 46.74 -28.35 20.60
C ILE A 380 46.39 -28.89 19.21
N SER A 381 45.11 -29.19 18.96
CA SER A 381 44.62 -29.60 17.65
C SER A 381 44.96 -28.57 16.59
N ASP A 382 44.70 -27.29 16.86
CA ASP A 382 44.98 -26.19 15.93
C ASP A 382 46.47 -26.09 15.57
N LYS A 383 47.36 -26.28 16.56
CA LYS A 383 48.82 -26.30 16.30
C LYS A 383 49.27 -27.48 15.46
N GLN A 384 48.67 -28.66 15.66
CA GLN A 384 48.95 -29.83 14.83
C GLN A 384 48.48 -29.62 13.40
N TRP A 385 47.28 -29.05 13.22
CA TRP A 385 46.73 -28.66 11.93
C TRP A 385 47.64 -27.68 11.19
N GLN A 386 48.07 -26.63 11.88
CA GLN A 386 49.00 -25.64 11.31
C GLN A 386 50.31 -26.29 10.87
N SER A 387 50.89 -27.17 11.69
CA SER A 387 52.14 -27.86 11.36
C SER A 387 52.00 -28.78 10.15
N GLN A 388 50.88 -29.50 10.02
CA GLN A 388 50.60 -30.37 8.87
C GLN A 388 50.37 -29.55 7.60
N PHE A 389 49.67 -28.42 7.71
CA PHE A 389 49.47 -27.49 6.61
C PHE A 389 50.81 -26.91 6.12
N ASP A 390 51.63 -26.39 7.04
CA ASP A 390 52.93 -25.81 6.72
C ASP A 390 53.88 -26.83 6.08
N GLU A 391 53.85 -28.09 6.54
CA GLU A 391 54.63 -29.18 5.94
C GLU A 391 54.12 -29.56 4.55
N SER A 392 52.79 -29.56 4.34
CA SER A 392 52.19 -29.81 3.02
C SER A 392 52.53 -28.69 2.03
N VAL A 393 52.53 -27.44 2.49
CA VAL A 393 52.98 -26.28 1.71
C VAL A 393 54.47 -26.38 1.39
N ARG A 394 55.30 -26.81 2.34
CA ARG A 394 56.75 -27.00 2.14
C ARG A 394 57.06 -28.10 1.11
N GLN A 395 56.36 -29.23 1.18
CA GLN A 395 56.63 -30.38 0.31
C GLN A 395 56.03 -30.25 -1.09
N TYR A 396 54.81 -29.73 -1.20
CA TYR A 396 54.02 -29.78 -2.44
C TYR A 396 53.62 -28.39 -2.96
N GLY A 397 54.02 -27.32 -2.27
CA GLY A 397 53.71 -25.94 -2.62
C GLY A 397 52.35 -25.48 -2.11
N LEU A 398 52.16 -24.17 -2.08
CA LEU A 398 50.97 -23.52 -1.51
C LEU A 398 49.66 -23.93 -2.19
N GLY A 399 49.69 -24.17 -3.50
CA GLY A 399 48.49 -24.58 -4.25
C GLY A 399 47.93 -25.93 -3.79
N TYR A 400 48.80 -26.89 -3.49
CA TYR A 400 48.39 -28.20 -2.97
C TYR A 400 47.87 -28.09 -1.52
N GLY A 401 48.56 -27.32 -0.67
CA GLY A 401 48.10 -27.06 0.70
C GLY A 401 46.71 -26.43 0.77
N LEU A 402 46.43 -25.45 -0.11
CA LEU A 402 45.10 -24.82 -0.19
C LEU A 402 44.03 -25.77 -0.76
N GLN A 403 44.37 -26.63 -1.73
CA GLN A 403 43.44 -27.62 -2.26
C GLN A 403 43.10 -28.70 -1.21
N GLN A 404 44.07 -29.10 -0.39
CA GLN A 404 43.83 -30.05 0.70
C GLN A 404 43.00 -29.42 1.82
N LEU A 405 43.23 -28.14 2.13
CA LEU A 405 42.41 -27.37 3.05
C LEU A 405 40.97 -27.26 2.56
N SER A 406 40.75 -26.95 1.28
CA SER A 406 39.40 -26.82 0.72
C SER A 406 38.62 -28.14 0.75
N GLN A 407 39.28 -29.28 0.53
CA GLN A 407 38.62 -30.60 0.63
C GLN A 407 38.28 -30.98 2.08
N SER A 408 39.12 -30.58 3.04
CA SER A 408 38.86 -30.81 4.45
C SER A 408 37.73 -29.92 4.98
N ASP A 409 37.71 -28.64 4.59
CA ASP A 409 36.66 -27.69 4.98
C ASP A 409 35.28 -28.10 4.45
N ASP A 410 35.20 -28.67 3.24
CA ASP A 410 33.94 -29.20 2.69
C ASP A 410 33.36 -30.36 3.50
N SER A 411 34.19 -31.10 4.25
CA SER A 411 33.72 -32.17 5.14
C SER A 411 33.21 -31.61 6.47
N ALA A 412 33.92 -30.64 7.06
CA ALA A 412 33.52 -29.95 8.28
C ALA A 412 32.24 -29.13 8.06
N TYR A 413 32.13 -28.46 6.91
CA TYR A 413 30.93 -27.69 6.54
C TYR A 413 29.71 -28.60 6.35
N ARG A 414 29.88 -29.76 5.71
CA ARG A 414 28.79 -30.76 5.61
C ARG A 414 28.38 -31.30 6.97
N GLN A 415 29.32 -31.52 7.89
CA GLN A 415 29.01 -31.96 9.25
C GLN A 415 28.29 -30.87 10.06
N ALA A 416 28.69 -29.61 9.91
CA ALA A 416 28.01 -28.47 10.52
C ALA A 416 26.61 -28.26 9.94
N GLN A 417 26.42 -28.44 8.63
CA GLN A 417 25.08 -28.43 8.02
C GLN A 417 24.22 -29.60 8.52
N LEU A 418 24.80 -30.79 8.69
CA LEU A 418 24.08 -31.92 9.27
C LEU A 418 23.66 -31.62 10.72
N ALA A 419 24.55 -31.04 11.52
CA ALA A 419 24.26 -30.66 12.90
C ALA A 419 23.20 -29.54 13.00
N LEU A 420 23.25 -28.54 12.12
CA LEU A 420 22.22 -27.50 12.02
C LEU A 420 20.87 -28.09 11.59
N SER A 421 20.85 -29.02 10.63
CA SER A 421 19.61 -29.71 10.23
C SER A 421 19.02 -30.60 11.34
N GLN A 422 19.86 -31.08 12.26
CA GLN A 422 19.43 -31.83 13.44
C GLN A 422 18.91 -30.88 14.54
N ASP A 423 19.51 -29.69 14.71
CA ASP A 423 19.01 -28.66 15.63
C ASP A 423 17.66 -28.08 15.18
N ASP A 424 17.49 -27.84 13.88
CA ASP A 424 16.22 -27.36 13.31
C ASP A 424 15.09 -28.40 13.47
N ASN A 425 15.40 -29.68 13.31
CA ASN A 425 14.46 -30.75 13.64
C ASN A 425 14.12 -30.71 15.13
N ALA A 426 15.12 -30.62 16.03
CA ALA A 426 14.87 -30.55 17.46
C ALA A 426 13.99 -29.35 17.85
N ARG A 427 14.15 -28.20 17.21
CA ARG A 427 13.28 -27.02 17.41
C ARG A 427 11.86 -27.24 16.90
N GLN A 428 11.67 -27.88 15.75
CA GLN A 428 10.34 -28.25 15.26
C GLN A 428 9.64 -29.24 16.20
N TRP A 429 10.36 -30.22 16.73
CA TRP A 429 9.82 -31.15 17.72
C TRP A 429 9.43 -30.45 19.02
N VAL A 430 10.24 -29.51 19.51
CA VAL A 430 9.90 -28.70 20.69
C VAL A 430 8.68 -27.79 20.43
N GLN A 431 8.53 -27.26 19.22
CA GLN A 431 7.35 -26.46 18.86
C GLN A 431 6.08 -27.31 18.73
N LEU A 432 6.18 -28.52 18.17
CA LEU A 432 5.09 -29.50 18.13
C LEU A 432 4.72 -29.98 19.53
N ASP A 433 5.70 -30.26 20.39
CA ASP A 433 5.49 -30.68 21.76
C ASP A 433 4.84 -29.54 22.58
N TYR A 434 5.27 -28.29 22.40
CA TYR A 434 4.62 -27.12 23.00
C TYR A 434 3.17 -26.92 22.53
N GLN A 435 2.88 -27.21 21.26
CA GLN A 435 1.50 -27.17 20.73
C GLN A 435 0.65 -28.33 21.25
N GLN A 436 1.25 -29.50 21.47
CA GLN A 436 0.56 -30.71 21.92
C GLN A 436 0.37 -30.74 23.45
N SER A 437 1.26 -30.07 24.20
CA SER A 437 1.25 -30.01 25.66
C SER A 437 0.32 -28.94 26.26
N GLN A 438 -0.52 -28.28 25.46
CA GLN A 438 -1.64 -27.47 25.97
C GLN A 438 -2.97 -28.24 25.89
N PRO A 439 -3.28 -29.13 26.85
CA PRO A 439 -4.58 -29.79 26.92
C PRO A 439 -5.59 -28.84 27.56
N GLY A 440 -6.39 -28.13 26.76
CA GLY A 440 -7.53 -27.39 27.35
C GLY A 440 -8.14 -26.22 26.59
N ALA A 441 -8.37 -26.33 25.28
CA ALA A 441 -9.49 -25.67 24.58
C ALA A 441 -9.43 -26.09 23.11
N GLY A 442 -10.54 -26.55 22.54
CA GLY A 442 -10.65 -26.90 21.12
C GLY A 442 -10.51 -25.70 20.18
N GLN A 443 -9.30 -25.15 20.07
CA GLN A 443 -8.95 -24.15 19.07
C GLN A 443 -8.66 -24.89 17.77
N LYS A 444 -9.72 -25.05 16.96
CA LYS A 444 -9.59 -25.29 15.52
C LYS A 444 -8.57 -24.31 14.95
N TYR A 445 -7.69 -24.82 14.09
CA TYR A 445 -6.66 -24.08 13.38
C TYR A 445 -7.13 -22.69 12.89
N VAL A 446 -6.72 -21.62 13.58
CA VAL A 446 -7.01 -20.22 13.20
C VAL A 446 -5.98 -19.78 12.15
N GLY A 447 -6.05 -20.37 10.95
CA GLY A 447 -5.01 -20.17 9.93
C GLY A 447 -5.42 -19.25 8.80
N MET A 448 -6.65 -19.36 8.30
CA MET A 448 -7.08 -18.64 7.11
C MET A 448 -8.54 -18.25 7.24
N THR A 449 -8.84 -16.98 6.94
CA THR A 449 -10.23 -16.52 6.80
C THR A 449 -10.90 -17.21 5.61
N ALA A 450 -12.23 -17.32 5.62
CA ALA A 450 -12.99 -17.90 4.51
C ALA A 450 -12.62 -17.32 3.13
N ASN A 451 -12.35 -16.01 3.06
CA ASN A 451 -11.93 -15.35 1.83
C ASN A 451 -10.53 -15.76 1.37
N GLN A 452 -9.58 -15.92 2.31
CA GLN A 452 -8.22 -16.38 1.99
C GLN A 452 -8.22 -17.82 1.48
N VAL A 453 -9.07 -18.68 2.07
CA VAL A 453 -9.26 -20.06 1.57
C VAL A 453 -9.87 -20.03 0.17
N LEU A 454 -10.91 -19.21 -0.04
CA LEU A 454 -11.56 -19.08 -1.34
C LEU A 454 -10.59 -18.65 -2.45
N ASP A 455 -9.76 -17.65 -2.19
CA ASP A 455 -8.81 -17.10 -3.17
C ASP A 455 -7.68 -18.10 -3.48
N ASN A 456 -7.13 -18.78 -2.46
CA ASN A 456 -6.12 -19.82 -2.65
C ASN A 456 -6.66 -20.99 -3.48
N ILE A 457 -7.87 -21.45 -3.15
CA ILE A 457 -8.51 -22.57 -3.84
C ILE A 457 -8.87 -22.19 -5.28
N LYS A 458 -9.39 -20.98 -5.52
CA LYS A 458 -9.61 -20.49 -6.88
C LYS A 458 -8.32 -20.47 -7.68
N SER A 459 -7.22 -20.00 -7.11
CA SER A 459 -5.93 -19.96 -7.81
C SER A 459 -5.45 -21.34 -8.23
N LEU A 460 -5.56 -22.35 -7.34
CA LEU A 460 -5.09 -23.71 -7.60
C LEU A 460 -5.95 -24.47 -8.61
N TYR A 461 -7.26 -24.24 -8.64
CA TYR A 461 -8.22 -25.02 -9.46
C TYR A 461 -8.80 -24.25 -10.65
N THR A 462 -8.20 -23.12 -11.01
CA THR A 462 -8.58 -22.36 -12.20
C THR A 462 -7.83 -22.88 -13.43
N GLU A 463 -8.58 -23.23 -14.47
CA GLU A 463 -8.06 -23.74 -15.74
C GLU A 463 -8.30 -22.70 -16.86
N PRO A 464 -7.39 -22.59 -17.85
CA PRO A 464 -7.60 -21.72 -18.98
C PRO A 464 -8.79 -22.19 -19.83
N VAL A 465 -9.66 -21.26 -20.21
CA VAL A 465 -10.69 -21.52 -21.22
C VAL A 465 -10.04 -21.37 -22.59
N MET A 466 -9.88 -22.49 -23.28
CA MET A 466 -9.37 -22.52 -24.63
C MET A 466 -10.55 -22.44 -25.60
N VAL A 467 -10.55 -21.47 -26.50
CA VAL A 467 -11.54 -21.34 -27.59
C VAL A 467 -10.83 -21.55 -28.92
N GLN A 468 -11.58 -22.04 -29.92
CA GLN A 468 -11.07 -22.17 -31.28
C GLN A 468 -10.57 -20.81 -31.77
N ASP A 469 -9.37 -20.77 -32.34
CA ASP A 469 -8.80 -19.56 -32.90
C ASP A 469 -9.70 -19.05 -34.05
N PRO A 470 -10.30 -17.85 -33.96
CA PRO A 470 -11.18 -17.32 -35.00
C PRO A 470 -10.46 -17.09 -36.32
N ASP A 471 -9.13 -16.94 -36.32
CA ASP A 471 -8.34 -16.81 -37.54
C ASP A 471 -8.12 -18.17 -38.25
N TYR A 472 -8.34 -19.28 -37.53
CA TYR A 472 -8.17 -20.64 -38.02
C TYR A 472 -9.35 -21.54 -37.61
N PRO A 473 -10.57 -21.28 -38.11
CA PRO A 473 -11.78 -21.97 -37.65
C PRO A 473 -11.82 -23.47 -37.97
N ASN A 474 -10.97 -23.95 -38.88
CA ASN A 474 -10.93 -25.34 -39.35
C ASN A 474 -9.74 -26.15 -38.79
N ASP A 475 -8.86 -25.57 -37.97
CA ASP A 475 -7.71 -26.28 -37.38
C ASP A 475 -7.99 -26.61 -35.90
N PRO A 476 -8.48 -27.81 -35.55
CA PRO A 476 -8.87 -28.17 -34.18
C PRO A 476 -7.72 -28.13 -33.17
N ASN A 477 -6.47 -28.06 -33.63
CA ASN A 477 -5.29 -27.97 -32.77
C ASN A 477 -4.90 -26.53 -32.44
N ARG A 478 -5.53 -25.52 -33.08
CA ARG A 478 -5.32 -24.11 -32.78
C ARG A 478 -6.42 -23.57 -31.89
N GLN A 479 -6.13 -23.58 -30.59
CA GLN A 479 -6.98 -22.94 -29.59
C GLN A 479 -6.23 -21.80 -28.92
N ILE A 480 -6.92 -20.68 -28.71
CA ILE A 480 -6.40 -19.51 -27.98
C ILE A 480 -7.07 -19.42 -26.62
N LYS A 481 -6.34 -18.87 -25.64
CA LYS A 481 -6.87 -18.65 -24.29
C LYS A 481 -7.85 -17.48 -24.32
N SER A 482 -9.15 -17.76 -24.17
CA SER A 482 -10.22 -16.75 -24.07
C SER A 482 -10.47 -16.26 -22.66
N GLY A 483 -9.94 -16.96 -21.65
CA GLY A 483 -10.17 -16.63 -20.26
C GLY A 483 -9.73 -17.73 -19.32
N THR A 484 -10.33 -17.75 -18.13
CA THR A 484 -10.09 -18.75 -17.10
C THR A 484 -11.42 -19.12 -16.45
N GLN A 485 -11.61 -20.41 -16.16
CA GLN A 485 -12.79 -20.92 -15.45
C GLN A 485 -12.34 -21.88 -14.35
N LEU A 486 -13.15 -22.04 -13.32
CA LEU A 486 -12.92 -23.10 -12.34
C LEU A 486 -13.02 -24.47 -13.04
N THR A 487 -12.18 -25.42 -12.63
CA THR A 487 -12.16 -26.77 -13.20
C THR A 487 -13.55 -27.42 -13.17
N LYS A 488 -13.91 -28.08 -14.27
CA LYS A 488 -15.14 -28.87 -14.39
C LYS A 488 -14.90 -30.37 -14.22
N ASP A 489 -13.64 -30.77 -14.04
CA ASP A 489 -13.25 -32.16 -13.83
C ASP A 489 -13.83 -32.69 -12.50
N PRO A 490 -14.62 -33.78 -12.50
CA PRO A 490 -15.22 -34.35 -11.30
C PRO A 490 -14.20 -34.73 -10.20
N THR A 491 -13.01 -35.17 -10.59
CA THR A 491 -11.93 -35.58 -9.68
C THR A 491 -11.35 -34.37 -8.98
N LYS A 492 -10.96 -33.33 -9.74
CA LYS A 492 -10.44 -32.08 -9.19
C LYS A 492 -11.48 -31.32 -8.36
N ARG A 493 -12.76 -31.45 -8.71
CA ARG A 493 -13.86 -30.95 -7.86
C ARG A 493 -14.02 -31.73 -6.56
N THR A 494 -13.51 -32.95 -6.46
CA THR A 494 -13.48 -33.67 -5.18
C THR A 494 -12.32 -33.17 -4.32
N GLU A 495 -11.12 -33.09 -4.90
CA GLU A 495 -9.93 -32.55 -4.23
C GLU A 495 -10.15 -31.11 -3.74
N MET A 496 -10.80 -30.27 -4.55
CA MET A 496 -11.16 -28.90 -4.19
C MET A 496 -12.13 -28.84 -3.00
N PHE A 497 -13.07 -29.78 -2.91
CA PHE A 497 -14.01 -29.86 -1.79
C PHE A 497 -13.27 -30.27 -0.51
N GLU A 498 -12.44 -31.32 -0.58
CA GLU A 498 -11.64 -31.82 0.55
C GLU A 498 -10.69 -30.75 1.08
N SER A 499 -10.00 -30.03 0.18
CA SER A 499 -9.11 -28.93 0.55
C SER A 499 -9.81 -27.81 1.34
N VAL A 500 -11.08 -27.52 1.05
CA VAL A 500 -11.87 -26.51 1.77
C VAL A 500 -12.36 -27.02 3.13
N VAL A 501 -12.64 -28.32 3.24
CA VAL A 501 -13.03 -28.95 4.51
C VAL A 501 -11.82 -29.07 5.45
N ASP A 502 -10.67 -29.46 4.93
CA ASP A 502 -9.42 -29.61 5.68
C ASP A 502 -8.80 -28.28 6.11
N ALA A 503 -9.25 -27.16 5.51
CA ALA A 503 -8.86 -25.81 5.93
C ALA A 503 -9.36 -25.43 7.34
N GLY A 504 -10.18 -26.27 7.98
CA GLY A 504 -10.55 -26.13 9.39
C GLY A 504 -11.58 -25.03 9.69
N LEU A 505 -12.26 -24.51 8.65
CA LEU A 505 -13.29 -23.49 8.76
C LEU A 505 -14.52 -23.97 9.56
N SER A 506 -15.35 -23.03 10.04
CA SER A 506 -16.67 -23.39 10.58
C SER A 506 -17.59 -23.91 9.47
N GLU A 507 -18.61 -24.71 9.81
CA GLU A 507 -19.53 -25.29 8.81
C GLU A 507 -20.20 -24.22 7.94
N ALA A 508 -20.55 -23.07 8.53
CA ALA A 508 -21.13 -21.95 7.80
C ALA A 508 -20.14 -21.32 6.81
N GLU A 509 -18.88 -21.14 7.22
CA GLU A 509 -17.81 -20.62 6.37
C GLU A 509 -17.42 -21.60 5.26
N THR A 510 -17.30 -22.89 5.56
CA THR A 510 -17.07 -23.95 4.57
C THR A 510 -18.16 -23.92 3.50
N LYS A 511 -19.44 -23.82 3.90
CA LYS A 511 -20.57 -23.68 2.96
C LYS A 511 -20.44 -22.40 2.11
N GLN A 512 -20.10 -21.27 2.72
CA GLN A 512 -19.93 -20.00 2.00
C GLN A 512 -18.82 -20.09 0.95
N VAL A 513 -17.67 -20.68 1.30
CA VAL A 513 -16.54 -20.88 0.38
C VAL A 513 -16.94 -21.81 -0.76
N LEU A 514 -17.56 -22.96 -0.46
CA LEU A 514 -18.00 -23.92 -1.48
C LEU A 514 -19.07 -23.34 -2.42
N LEU A 515 -20.00 -22.54 -1.91
CA LEU A 515 -20.95 -21.79 -2.75
C LEU A 515 -20.22 -20.80 -3.67
N GLY A 516 -19.21 -20.10 -3.15
CA GLY A 516 -18.34 -19.19 -3.93
C GLY A 516 -17.48 -19.90 -4.98
N LEU A 517 -17.27 -21.21 -4.85
CA LEU A 517 -16.62 -22.10 -5.82
C LEU A 517 -17.62 -22.77 -6.79
N GLY A 518 -18.91 -22.40 -6.74
CA GLY A 518 -19.92 -22.90 -7.68
C GLY A 518 -20.43 -24.31 -7.38
N TYR A 519 -20.40 -24.75 -6.12
CA TYR A 519 -21.18 -25.92 -5.69
C TYR A 519 -22.61 -25.50 -5.40
N THR A 520 -23.57 -26.39 -5.69
CA THR A 520 -24.94 -26.20 -5.20
C THR A 520 -25.07 -26.72 -3.77
N MET A 521 -26.04 -26.23 -3.00
CA MET A 521 -26.28 -26.76 -1.63
C MET A 521 -26.49 -28.27 -1.62
N LYS A 522 -27.19 -28.80 -2.65
CA LYS A 522 -27.40 -30.25 -2.82
C LYS A 522 -26.09 -31.01 -3.02
N ASP A 523 -25.16 -30.46 -3.81
CA ASP A 523 -23.84 -31.07 -4.02
C ASP A 523 -23.00 -31.04 -2.74
N ILE A 524 -23.08 -29.95 -1.98
CA ILE A 524 -22.38 -29.80 -0.70
C ILE A 524 -22.90 -30.85 0.29
N GLU A 525 -24.22 -30.97 0.47
CA GLU A 525 -24.82 -31.96 1.39
C GLU A 525 -24.49 -33.40 1.02
N ALA A 526 -24.55 -33.74 -0.28
CA ALA A 526 -24.21 -35.07 -0.76
C ALA A 526 -22.74 -35.42 -0.46
N ARG A 527 -21.82 -34.47 -0.66
CA ARG A 527 -20.37 -34.66 -0.42
C ARG A 527 -20.00 -34.63 1.05
N VAL A 528 -20.61 -33.76 1.86
CA VAL A 528 -20.44 -33.78 3.32
C VAL A 528 -20.85 -35.13 3.88
N LYS A 529 -21.98 -35.69 3.42
CA LYS A 529 -22.45 -37.02 3.85
C LYS A 529 -21.50 -38.16 3.46
N GLN A 530 -20.85 -38.05 2.29
CA GLN A 530 -19.82 -38.99 1.85
C GLN A 530 -18.54 -38.84 2.69
N TYR A 531 -18.13 -37.61 2.99
CA TYR A 531 -16.91 -37.30 3.74
C TYR A 531 -17.03 -37.63 5.23
N SER A 532 -18.19 -37.41 5.84
CA SER A 532 -18.46 -37.74 7.26
C SER A 532 -18.77 -39.21 7.51
N GLY A 533 -18.91 -40.02 6.45
CA GLY A 533 -19.25 -41.44 6.51
C GLY A 533 -18.04 -42.37 6.42
N ASN A 534 -16.86 -41.82 6.14
CA ASN A 534 -15.55 -42.47 6.27
C ASN A 534 -14.89 -41.99 7.57
#